data_AF-A0A3N5T198-F1
#
_entry.id   AF-A0A3N5T198-F1
#
_cell.length_a   1.000
_cell.length_b   1.000
_cell.length_c   1.000
_cell.angle_alpha   90.00
_cell.angle_beta   90.00
_cell.angle_gamma   90.00
#
_symmetry.space_group_name_H-M   'P 1'
#
loop_
_entity.id
_entity.type
_entity.pdbx_description
1 polymer ?
#
loop_
_entity_poly.entity_id
_entity_poly.type
_entity_poly.pdbx_seq_one_letter_code
_entity_poly.pdbx_strand_id
1 'polypeptide(L)'
;MAAKVETRISARVPEHVYETLTRAADLCGATINQFLVQSALDRARTVIEEENIIRLDAEAARRFFDTIENPPAPNEKLLAAFRTHKERF
;
A
#
# COMPACT_ATOMS: atom_id res chain seq x y z
N MET A 1 -29.32 -14.43 0.39
CA MET A 1 -27.91 -14.66 -0.01
C MET A 1 -27.46 -13.46 -0.81
N ALA A 2 -26.46 -12.71 -0.34
CA ALA A 2 -25.92 -11.59 -1.10
C ALA A 2 -25.19 -12.14 -2.35
N ALA A 3 -25.57 -11.65 -3.53
CA ALA A 3 -24.94 -12.06 -4.78
C ALA A 3 -23.46 -11.64 -4.78
N LYS A 4 -22.57 -12.59 -5.04
CA LYS A 4 -21.13 -12.32 -5.21
C LYS A 4 -20.95 -11.50 -6.49
N VAL A 5 -20.60 -10.22 -6.34
CA VAL A 5 -20.34 -9.35 -7.49
C VAL A 5 -18.95 -9.69 -8.03
N GLU A 6 -18.90 -10.46 -9.11
CA GLU A 6 -17.66 -10.77 -9.82
C GLU A 6 -17.37 -9.69 -10.87
N THR A 7 -16.15 -9.15 -10.87
CA THR A 7 -15.70 -8.13 -11.83
C THR A 7 -14.62 -8.71 -12.73
N ARG A 8 -14.69 -8.44 -14.04
CA ARG A 8 -13.74 -8.98 -15.04
C ARG A 8 -12.58 -8.00 -15.28
N ILE A 9 -11.37 -8.54 -15.27
CA ILE A 9 -10.15 -7.84 -15.70
C ILE A 9 -9.76 -8.40 -17.08
N SER A 10 -9.50 -7.53 -18.06
CA SER A 10 -9.11 -7.93 -19.42
C SER A 10 -7.99 -7.03 -19.94
N ALA A 11 -6.91 -7.63 -20.43
CA ALA A 11 -5.77 -6.93 -21.00
C ALA A 11 -5.31 -7.60 -22.29
N ARG A 12 -4.88 -6.80 -23.28
CA ARG A 12 -4.21 -7.30 -24.49
C ARG A 12 -2.72 -7.25 -24.27
N VAL A 13 -2.04 -8.35 -24.58
CA VAL A 13 -0.60 -8.47 -24.45
C VAL A 13 0.02 -8.94 -25.77
N PRO A 14 1.25 -8.54 -26.10
CA PRO A 14 2.01 -9.14 -27.19
C PRO A 14 2.25 -10.63 -26.97
N GLU A 15 2.45 -11.37 -28.05
CA GLU A 15 2.66 -12.84 -28.02
C GLU A 15 3.83 -13.25 -27.11
N HIS A 16 4.98 -12.58 -27.21
CA HIS A 16 6.13 -12.88 -26.36
C HIS A 16 5.85 -12.73 -24.85
N VAL A 17 4.97 -11.80 -24.47
CA VAL A 17 4.55 -11.62 -23.07
C VAL A 17 3.65 -12.77 -22.66
N TYR A 18 2.70 -13.15 -23.52
CA TYR A 18 1.81 -14.28 -23.27
C TYR A 18 2.58 -15.59 -23.08
N GLU A 19 3.57 -15.87 -23.92
CA GLU A 19 4.44 -17.05 -23.80
C GLU A 19 5.21 -17.07 -22.47
N THR A 20 5.77 -15.92 -22.09
CA THR A 20 6.52 -15.77 -20.83
C THR A 20 5.62 -16.04 -19.63
N LEU A 21 4.41 -15.46 -19.62
CA LEU A 21 3.43 -15.64 -18.54
C LEU A 21 2.92 -17.09 -18.47
N THR A 22 2.70 -17.72 -19.62
CA THR A 22 2.27 -19.12 -19.70
C THR A 22 3.34 -20.03 -19.11
N ARG A 23 4.60 -19.86 -19.53
CA ARG A 23 5.72 -20.63 -18.99
C ARG A 23 5.88 -20.46 -17.47
N ALA A 24 5.71 -19.24 -16.96
CA ALA A 24 5.76 -18.99 -15.53
C ALA A 24 4.59 -19.67 -14.78
N ALA A 25 3.38 -19.62 -15.35
CA ALA A 25 2.21 -20.30 -14.81
C ALA A 25 2.41 -21.82 -14.75
N ASP A 26 2.96 -22.42 -15.81
CA ASP A 26 3.27 -23.85 -15.88
C ASP A 26 4.27 -24.27 -14.80
N LEU A 27 5.34 -23.49 -14.59
CA LEU A 27 6.33 -23.73 -13.54
C LEU A 27 5.73 -23.65 -12.13
N CYS A 28 4.70 -22.80 -11.94
CA CYS A 28 3.97 -22.67 -10.69
C CYS A 28 2.83 -23.70 -10.54
N GLY A 29 2.61 -24.58 -11.52
CA GLY A 29 1.49 -25.53 -11.51
C GLY A 29 0.11 -24.86 -11.54
N ALA A 30 0.01 -23.67 -12.13
CA ALA A 30 -1.19 -22.85 -12.16
C ALA A 30 -1.65 -22.57 -13.59
N THR A 31 -2.94 -22.31 -13.79
CA THR A 31 -3.41 -21.77 -15.07
C THR A 31 -2.92 -20.32 -15.27
N ILE A 32 -2.82 -19.87 -16.52
CA ILE A 32 -2.40 -18.48 -16.83
C ILE A 32 -3.27 -17.43 -16.11
N ASN A 33 -4.59 -17.66 -16.01
CA ASN A 33 -5.50 -16.75 -15.33
C ASN A 33 -5.25 -16.70 -13.82
N GLN A 34 -5.01 -17.86 -13.19
CA GLN A 34 -4.65 -17.92 -11.77
C GLN A 34 -3.31 -17.20 -11.52
N PHE A 35 -2.31 -17.48 -12.35
CA PHE A 35 -0.99 -16.84 -12.24
C PHE A 35 -1.08 -15.32 -12.40
N LEU A 36 -1.86 -14.83 -13.37
CA LEU A 36 -2.09 -13.40 -13.59
C LEU A 36 -2.73 -12.73 -12.37
N VAL A 37 -3.80 -13.32 -11.82
CA VAL A 37 -4.50 -12.76 -10.66
C VAL A 37 -3.60 -12.72 -9.43
N GLN A 38 -2.86 -13.81 -9.16
CA GLN A 38 -1.94 -13.87 -8.02
C GLN A 38 -0.81 -12.84 -8.17
N SER A 39 -0.15 -12.82 -9.33
CA SER A 39 0.95 -11.89 -9.59
C SER A 39 0.51 -10.42 -9.50
N ALA A 40 -0.67 -10.10 -10.03
CA ALA A 40 -1.23 -8.75 -9.93
C ALA A 40 -1.56 -8.38 -8.48
N LEU A 41 -2.12 -9.31 -7.71
CA LEU A 41 -2.45 -9.09 -6.30
C LEU A 41 -1.19 -8.88 -5.46
N ASP A 42 -0.16 -9.69 -5.66
CA ASP A 42 1.10 -9.58 -4.92
C ASP A 42 1.81 -8.26 -5.19
N ARG A 43 1.83 -7.83 -6.48
CA ARG A 43 2.38 -6.51 -6.81
C ARG A 43 1.53 -5.39 -6.23
N ALA A 44 0.20 -5.49 -6.29
CA ALA A 44 -0.70 -4.49 -5.73
C ALA A 44 -0.49 -4.33 -4.22
N ARG A 45 -0.36 -5.44 -3.47
CA ARG A 45 -0.04 -5.42 -2.03
C ARG A 45 1.27 -4.70 -1.76
N THR A 46 2.31 -5.04 -2.51
CA THR A 46 3.63 -4.41 -2.36
C THR A 46 3.54 -2.89 -2.57
N VAL A 47 2.85 -2.44 -3.64
CA VAL A 47 2.69 -1.01 -3.93
C VAL A 47 1.89 -0.29 -2.82
N ILE A 48 0.80 -0.91 -2.35
CA ILE A 48 -0.02 -0.32 -1.28
C ILE A 48 0.76 -0.25 0.04
N GLU A 49 1.54 -1.28 0.36
CA GLU A 49 2.38 -1.29 1.56
C GLU A 49 3.50 -0.24 1.46
N GLU A 50 4.15 -0.10 0.29
CA GLU A 50 5.20 0.90 0.07
C GLU A 50 4.72 2.34 0.35
N GLU A 51 3.47 2.67 -0.03
CA GLU A 51 2.87 3.99 0.25
C GLU A 51 2.57 4.22 1.74
N ASN A 52 2.31 3.15 2.50
CA ASN A 52 1.91 3.26 3.91
C ASN A 52 3.07 3.11 4.90
N ILE A 53 4.28 2.79 4.42
CA ILE A 53 5.45 2.59 5.28
C ILE A 53 6.24 3.88 5.42
N ILE A 54 6.29 4.43 6.63
CA ILE A 54 7.26 5.46 7.00
C ILE A 54 8.60 4.78 7.30
N ARG A 55 9.56 4.90 6.39
CA ARG A 55 10.92 4.39 6.59
C ARG A 55 11.72 5.40 7.41
N LEU A 56 12.11 5.01 8.62
CA LEU A 56 12.98 5.79 9.49
C LEU A 56 14.37 5.15 9.53
N ASP A 57 15.43 5.96 9.47
CA ASP A 57 16.75 5.50 9.87
C ASP A 57 16.84 5.37 11.40
N ALA A 58 17.96 4.86 11.91
CA ALA A 58 18.12 4.60 13.34
C ALA A 58 18.00 5.88 14.19
N GLU A 59 18.46 7.03 13.69
CA GLU A 59 18.41 8.31 14.40
C GLU A 59 16.98 8.86 14.42
N ALA A 60 16.30 8.83 13.28
CA ALA A 60 14.92 9.25 13.13
C ALA A 60 13.97 8.36 13.95
N ALA A 61 14.20 7.04 13.99
CA ALA A 61 13.45 6.11 14.82
C ALA A 61 13.64 6.44 16.31
N ARG A 62 14.88 6.67 16.76
CA ARG A 62 15.16 7.05 18.15
C ARG A 62 14.44 8.34 18.52
N ARG A 63 14.56 9.39 17.69
CA ARG A 63 13.85 10.66 17.91
C ARG A 63 12.34 10.49 17.94
N PHE A 64 11.80 9.64 17.08
CA PHE A 64 10.36 9.34 17.03
C PHE A 64 9.88 8.69 18.33
N PHE A 65 10.57 7.64 18.80
CA PHE A 65 10.25 6.98 20.07
C PHE A 65 10.45 7.91 21.27
N ASP A 66 11.54 8.66 21.32
CA ASP A 66 11.81 9.63 22.39
C ASP A 66 10.67 10.68 22.48
N THR A 67 10.11 11.09 21.33
CA THR A 67 9.00 12.06 21.28
C THR A 67 7.67 11.46 21.74
N ILE A 68 7.44 10.15 21.53
CA ILE A 68 6.25 9.45 22.03
C ILE A 68 6.34 9.26 23.55
N GLU A 69 7.51 8.86 24.04
CA GLU A 69 7.74 8.64 25.47
C GLU A 69 7.79 9.95 26.26
N ASN A 70 8.35 11.01 25.66
CA ASN A 70 8.50 12.33 26.28
C ASN A 70 7.89 13.41 25.37
N PRO A 71 6.55 13.51 25.32
CA PRO A 71 5.89 14.45 24.42
C PRO A 71 6.21 15.90 24.82
N PRO A 72 6.72 16.73 23.89
CA PRO A 72 7.01 18.14 24.17
C PRO A 72 5.72 18.95 24.34
N ALA A 73 5.80 20.04 25.09
CA ALA A 73 4.69 20.97 25.22
C ALA A 73 4.32 21.59 23.85
N PRO A 74 3.02 21.79 23.55
CA PRO A 74 2.59 22.47 22.33
C PRO A 74 3.22 23.85 22.17
N ASN A 75 3.76 24.14 20.99
CA ASN A 75 4.31 25.47 20.72
C ASN A 75 3.19 26.51 20.48
N GLU A 76 3.55 27.80 20.54
CA GLU A 76 2.61 28.90 20.38
C GLU A 76 1.84 28.86 19.05
N LYS A 77 2.49 28.42 17.96
CA LYS A 77 1.87 28.29 16.64
C LYS A 77 0.79 27.20 16.62
N LEU A 78 1.06 26.06 17.26
CA LEU A 78 0.09 24.96 17.38
C LEU A 78 -1.10 25.37 18.25
N LEU A 79 -0.85 26.09 19.35
CA LEU A 79 -1.92 26.65 20.20
C LEU A 79 -2.80 27.65 19.44
N ALA A 80 -2.19 28.54 18.66
CA ALA A 80 -2.93 29.49 17.83
C ALA A 80 -3.79 28.77 16.76
N ALA A 81 -3.21 27.80 16.05
CA ALA A 81 -3.93 27.01 15.05
C ALA A 81 -5.11 26.23 15.68
N PHE A 82 -4.93 25.67 16.87
CA PHE A 82 -6.00 24.98 17.60
C PHE A 82 -7.15 25.92 17.99
N ARG A 83 -6.85 27.15 18.43
CA ARG A 83 -7.87 28.17 18.71
C ARG A 83 -8.67 28.52 17.45
N THR A 84 -7.99 28.80 16.34
CA THR A 84 -8.65 29.09 15.05
C THR A 84 -9.53 27.93 14.57
N HIS A 85 -9.08 26.68 14.72
CA HIS A 85 -9.89 25.52 14.37
C HIS A 85 -11.17 25.44 15.21
N LYS A 86 -11.07 25.68 16.53
CA LYS A 86 -12.21 25.66 17.46
C LYS A 86 -13.21 26.81 17.23
N GLU A 87 -12.77 27.91 16.65
CA GLU A 87 -13.65 29.04 16.30
C GLU A 87 -14.38 28.83 14.96
N ARG A 88 -13.83 27.95 14.09
CA ARG A 88 -14.34 27.71 12.73
C ARG A 88 -15.34 26.54 12.65
N PHE A 89 -15.36 25.65 13.63
CA PHE A 89 -16.24 24.48 13.74
C PHE A 89 -16.94 24.49 15.10
#